data_AF-A0A222F9X7-F1
#
_entry.id   AF-A0A222F9X7-F1
#
_cell.length_a   1.000
_cell.length_b   1.000
_cell.length_c   1.000
_cell.angle_alpha   90.00
_cell.angle_beta   90.00
_cell.angle_gamma   90.00
#
_symmetry.space_group_name_H-M   'P 1'
#
loop_
_entity.id
_entity.type
_entity.pdbx_description
1 polymer ?
#
loop_
_entity_poly.entity_id
_entity_poly.type
_entity_poly.pdbx_seq_one_letter_code
_entity_poly.pdbx_strand_id
1 'polypeptide(L)'
;MLLLSASAASAATAVEWADLKDPASASFDDPFAALSVYELRSLGTVLRLRLKLEEKDVSSEARAGIEQRLRSEEARLVAAGVDVDGLLSKRLEIARKRTAAALAGNPAVAGREVAITGYVIPVVGPHGRATTGYLVPGAGMCSHMPAPDPNQMIRYSLKTDWEADYIYEPVQLIGTLSLETTSQEITLLDGQVDMLASFQMDVTEARSLDRGTRPEPRNRLFNLFRGRQADDAAPGQ
;
A
#
# COMPACT_ATOMS: atom_id res chain seq x y z
N MET A 1 -16.97 29.71 44.90
CA MET A 1 -16.91 28.25 44.70
C MET A 1 -16.57 28.02 43.23
N LEU A 2 -15.27 27.93 42.89
CA LEU A 2 -14.81 27.66 41.52
C LEU A 2 -14.93 26.16 41.28
N LEU A 3 -15.76 25.75 40.33
CA LEU A 3 -15.83 24.38 39.85
C LEU A 3 -14.71 24.19 38.81
N LEU A 4 -13.63 23.52 39.20
CA LEU A 4 -12.67 22.98 38.24
C LEU A 4 -13.31 21.75 37.57
N SER A 5 -13.74 21.90 36.32
CA SER A 5 -14.04 20.77 35.46
C SER A 5 -12.71 20.17 34.99
N ALA A 6 -12.31 19.05 35.58
CA ALA A 6 -11.23 18.24 35.04
C ALA A 6 -11.75 17.53 33.78
N SER A 7 -11.34 17.99 32.60
CA SER A 7 -11.50 17.21 31.37
C SER A 7 -10.64 15.96 31.48
N ALA A 8 -11.28 14.79 31.56
CA ALA A 8 -10.56 13.53 31.38
C ALA A 8 -10.02 13.51 29.95
N ALA A 9 -8.69 13.55 29.80
CA ALA A 9 -8.07 13.24 28.51
C ALA A 9 -8.43 11.79 28.17
N SER A 10 -9.24 11.60 27.13
CA SER A 10 -9.52 10.26 26.61
C SER A 10 -8.19 9.68 26.12
N ALA A 11 -7.80 8.52 26.63
CA ALA A 11 -6.65 7.82 26.09
C ALA A 11 -6.91 7.50 24.60
N ALA A 12 -5.90 7.66 23.76
CA ALA A 12 -5.97 7.28 22.36
C ALA A 12 -6.40 5.80 22.24
N THR A 13 -7.30 5.52 21.29
CA THR A 13 -7.78 4.15 21.08
C THR A 13 -6.67 3.34 20.40
N ALA A 14 -6.19 2.27 21.04
CA ALA A 14 -5.27 1.35 20.38
C ALA A 14 -6.00 0.65 19.23
N VAL A 15 -5.41 0.68 18.03
CA VAL A 15 -5.97 0.03 16.83
C VAL A 15 -4.90 -0.81 16.16
N GLU A 16 -5.31 -1.97 15.65
CA GLU A 16 -4.49 -2.84 14.81
C GLU A 16 -4.81 -2.60 13.34
N TRP A 17 -3.93 -3.05 12.45
CA TRP A 17 -4.14 -2.89 11.00
C TRP A 17 -5.46 -3.52 10.51
N ALA A 18 -5.88 -4.64 11.11
CA ALA A 18 -7.15 -5.27 10.77
C ALA A 18 -8.37 -4.39 11.08
N ASP A 19 -8.27 -3.51 12.09
CA ASP A 19 -9.37 -2.61 12.48
C ASP A 19 -9.60 -1.48 11.47
N LEU A 20 -8.63 -1.23 10.58
CA LEU A 20 -8.74 -0.20 9.53
C LEU A 20 -9.57 -0.66 8.33
N LYS A 21 -9.79 -1.97 8.13
CA LYS A 21 -10.57 -2.48 7.00
C LYS A 21 -12.07 -2.35 7.29
N ASP A 22 -12.85 -1.88 6.33
CA ASP A 22 -14.31 -1.89 6.48
C ASP A 22 -14.81 -3.35 6.51
N PRO A 23 -15.41 -3.81 7.64
CA PRO A 23 -15.93 -5.16 7.73
C PRO A 23 -17.05 -5.44 6.73
N ALA A 24 -17.79 -4.41 6.30
CA ALA A 24 -18.87 -4.56 5.32
C ALA A 24 -18.34 -4.80 3.90
N SER A 25 -17.16 -4.27 3.57
CA SER A 25 -16.55 -4.46 2.25
C SER A 25 -15.71 -5.74 2.14
N ALA A 26 -15.38 -6.37 3.26
CA ALA A 26 -14.50 -7.54 3.32
C ALA A 26 -15.15 -8.85 2.84
N SER A 27 -16.47 -8.88 2.61
CA SER A 27 -17.21 -10.11 2.32
C SER A 27 -17.91 -10.06 0.96
N PHE A 28 -17.33 -10.71 -0.03
CA PHE A 28 -17.99 -11.06 -1.28
C PHE A 28 -17.49 -12.41 -1.82
N ASP A 29 -18.32 -13.09 -2.60
CA ASP A 29 -17.94 -14.33 -3.28
C ASP A 29 -16.88 -14.04 -4.35
N ASP A 30 -15.68 -14.53 -4.13
CA ASP A 30 -14.53 -14.40 -5.03
C ASP A 30 -14.12 -15.79 -5.55
N PRO A 31 -14.66 -16.23 -6.70
CA PRO A 31 -14.38 -17.55 -7.22
C PRO A 31 -12.92 -17.73 -7.68
N PHE A 32 -12.14 -16.64 -7.78
CA PHE A 32 -10.72 -16.72 -8.12
C PHE A 32 -9.84 -17.03 -6.89
N ALA A 33 -10.33 -16.81 -5.67
CA ALA A 33 -9.58 -17.07 -4.44
C ALA A 33 -9.31 -18.57 -4.21
N ALA A 34 -10.15 -19.45 -4.78
CA ALA A 34 -9.99 -20.90 -4.69
C ALA A 34 -8.95 -21.47 -5.68
N LEU A 35 -8.51 -20.69 -6.66
CA LEU A 35 -7.58 -21.14 -7.70
C LEU A 35 -6.14 -21.14 -7.17
N SER A 36 -5.38 -22.16 -7.54
CA SER A 36 -3.93 -22.18 -7.37
C SER A 36 -3.25 -21.12 -8.25
N VAL A 37 -2.03 -20.77 -7.89
CA VAL A 37 -1.19 -19.85 -8.69
C VAL A 37 -1.01 -20.35 -10.14
N TYR A 38 -0.94 -21.67 -10.34
CA TYR A 38 -0.82 -22.26 -11.67
C TYR A 38 -2.10 -22.12 -12.48
N GLU A 39 -3.27 -22.35 -11.87
CA GLU A 39 -4.57 -22.17 -12.52
C GLU A 39 -4.82 -20.70 -12.86
N LEU A 40 -4.54 -19.76 -11.94
CA LEU A 40 -4.64 -18.33 -12.20
C LEU A 40 -3.75 -17.89 -13.38
N ARG A 41 -2.51 -18.39 -13.44
CA ARG A 41 -1.59 -18.10 -14.55
C ARG A 41 -2.07 -18.70 -15.86
N SER A 42 -2.62 -19.91 -15.83
CA SER A 42 -3.17 -20.57 -17.01
C SER A 42 -4.42 -19.84 -17.52
N LEU A 43 -5.32 -19.44 -16.63
CA LEU A 43 -6.51 -18.63 -16.95
C LEU A 43 -6.13 -17.29 -17.58
N GLY A 44 -5.12 -16.61 -17.02
CA GLY A 44 -4.56 -15.39 -17.61
C GLY A 44 -3.88 -15.63 -18.98
N THR A 45 -3.39 -16.85 -19.23
CA THR A 45 -2.86 -17.24 -20.54
C THR A 45 -3.97 -17.47 -21.55
N VAL A 46 -5.05 -18.16 -21.18
CA VAL A 46 -6.26 -18.32 -21.99
C VAL A 46 -6.81 -16.96 -22.42
N LEU A 47 -6.99 -16.03 -21.48
CA LEU A 47 -7.49 -14.68 -21.79
C LEU A 47 -6.61 -13.97 -22.84
N ARG A 48 -5.28 -13.97 -22.65
CA ARG A 48 -4.35 -13.32 -23.59
C ARG A 48 -4.39 -13.97 -24.98
N LEU A 49 -4.48 -15.30 -25.06
CA LEU A 49 -4.55 -16.01 -26.34
C LEU A 49 -5.87 -15.71 -27.08
N ARG A 50 -7.00 -15.68 -26.36
CA ARG A 50 -8.31 -15.30 -26.93
C ARG A 50 -8.28 -13.88 -27.48
N LEU A 51 -7.78 -12.91 -26.70
CA LEU A 51 -7.60 -11.52 -27.14
C LEU A 51 -6.68 -11.44 -28.38
N LYS A 52 -5.60 -12.22 -28.42
CA LYS A 52 -4.69 -12.24 -29.58
C LYS A 52 -5.40 -12.76 -30.85
N LEU A 53 -6.30 -13.73 -30.74
CA LEU A 53 -7.05 -14.27 -31.89
C LEU A 53 -8.11 -13.31 -32.45
N GLU A 54 -8.52 -12.31 -31.66
CA GLU A 54 -9.43 -11.23 -32.07
C GLU A 54 -8.71 -10.12 -32.85
N GLU A 55 -7.37 -10.05 -32.77
CA GLU A 55 -6.58 -9.08 -33.54
C GLU A 55 -6.63 -9.39 -35.05
N LYS A 56 -6.73 -8.35 -35.87
CA LYS A 56 -6.92 -8.47 -37.33
C LYS A 56 -5.66 -8.89 -38.09
N ASP A 57 -4.46 -8.65 -37.54
CA ASP A 57 -3.18 -8.80 -38.23
C ASP A 57 -2.42 -10.09 -37.89
N VAL A 58 -3.11 -11.09 -37.33
CA VAL A 58 -2.49 -12.39 -37.02
C VAL A 58 -2.42 -13.25 -38.27
N SER A 59 -1.21 -13.63 -38.69
CA SER A 59 -1.01 -14.54 -39.82
C SER A 59 -1.67 -15.90 -39.57
N SER A 60 -2.05 -16.59 -40.65
CA SER A 60 -2.69 -17.92 -40.57
C SER A 60 -1.83 -18.94 -39.81
N GLU A 61 -0.51 -18.93 -40.03
CA GLU A 61 0.45 -19.80 -39.34
C GLU A 61 0.51 -19.49 -37.84
N ALA A 62 0.63 -18.20 -37.47
CA ALA A 62 0.63 -17.79 -36.07
C ALA A 62 -0.70 -18.14 -35.40
N ARG A 63 -1.82 -17.98 -36.11
CA ARG A 63 -3.17 -18.29 -35.64
C ARG A 63 -3.30 -19.77 -35.26
N ALA A 64 -2.84 -20.68 -36.11
CA ALA A 64 -2.89 -22.12 -35.84
C ALA A 64 -2.11 -22.49 -34.56
N GLY A 65 -0.92 -21.90 -34.36
CA GLY A 65 -0.13 -22.10 -33.15
C GLY A 65 -0.80 -21.55 -31.89
N ILE A 66 -1.42 -20.36 -31.97
CA ILE A 66 -2.16 -19.75 -30.87
C ILE A 66 -3.38 -20.61 -30.50
N GLU A 67 -4.15 -21.07 -31.48
CA GLU A 67 -5.32 -21.93 -31.26
C GLU A 67 -4.93 -23.29 -30.65
N GLN A 68 -3.82 -23.90 -31.08
CA GLN A 68 -3.33 -25.13 -30.47
C GLN A 68 -2.94 -24.93 -29.00
N ARG A 69 -2.23 -23.84 -28.70
CA ARG A 69 -1.85 -23.51 -27.32
C ARG A 69 -3.08 -23.21 -26.46
N LEU A 70 -4.05 -22.48 -27.01
CA LEU A 70 -5.31 -22.16 -26.33
C LEU A 70 -6.05 -23.44 -25.94
N ARG A 71 -6.24 -24.36 -26.88
CA ARG A 71 -6.89 -25.67 -26.61
C ARG A 71 -6.17 -26.46 -25.52
N SER A 72 -4.83 -26.44 -25.51
CA SER A 72 -4.04 -27.14 -24.49
C SER A 72 -4.21 -26.55 -23.09
N GLU A 73 -4.21 -25.21 -22.97
CA GLU A 73 -4.42 -24.52 -21.69
C GLU A 73 -5.87 -24.70 -21.18
N GLU A 74 -6.86 -24.57 -22.06
CA GLU A 74 -8.27 -24.79 -21.71
C GLU A 74 -8.51 -26.24 -21.27
N ALA A 75 -7.96 -27.23 -21.97
CA ALA A 75 -8.08 -28.64 -21.59
C ALA A 75 -7.46 -28.92 -20.21
N ARG A 76 -6.34 -28.28 -19.87
CA ARG A 76 -5.71 -28.41 -18.55
C ARG A 76 -6.61 -27.84 -17.44
N LEU A 77 -7.19 -26.67 -17.66
CA LEU A 77 -8.10 -26.03 -16.70
C LEU A 77 -9.38 -26.84 -16.51
N VAL A 78 -9.97 -27.34 -17.61
CA VAL A 78 -11.16 -28.21 -17.56
C VAL A 78 -10.87 -29.51 -16.82
N ALA A 79 -9.71 -30.14 -17.05
CA ALA A 79 -9.29 -31.34 -16.32
C ALA A 79 -9.12 -31.10 -14.81
N ALA A 80 -8.82 -29.86 -14.40
CA ALA A 80 -8.77 -29.43 -13.00
C ALA A 80 -10.14 -29.00 -12.44
N GLY A 81 -11.22 -29.07 -13.24
CA GLY A 81 -12.57 -28.65 -12.82
C GLY A 81 -12.77 -27.14 -12.81
N VAL A 82 -11.92 -26.38 -13.48
CA VAL A 82 -12.00 -24.91 -13.53
C VAL A 82 -12.98 -24.47 -14.63
N ASP A 83 -14.02 -23.72 -14.23
CA ASP A 83 -14.97 -23.06 -15.14
C ASP A 83 -14.33 -21.82 -15.79
N VAL A 84 -13.63 -22.04 -16.90
CA VAL A 84 -12.89 -21.00 -17.63
C VAL A 84 -13.78 -19.84 -18.06
N ASP A 85 -14.91 -20.14 -18.71
CA ASP A 85 -15.79 -19.10 -19.27
C ASP A 85 -16.54 -18.35 -18.18
N GLY A 86 -17.03 -19.06 -17.16
CA GLY A 86 -17.69 -18.44 -16.01
C GLY A 86 -16.74 -17.50 -15.26
N LEU A 87 -15.52 -17.92 -14.98
CA LEU A 87 -14.50 -17.07 -14.34
C LEU A 87 -14.15 -15.86 -15.21
N LEU A 88 -13.83 -16.06 -16.48
CA LEU A 88 -13.46 -14.96 -17.37
C LEU A 88 -14.61 -13.95 -17.54
N SER A 89 -15.87 -14.38 -17.53
CA SER A 89 -17.03 -13.47 -17.58
C SER A 89 -17.15 -12.60 -16.33
N LYS A 90 -16.83 -13.14 -15.14
CA LYS A 90 -16.89 -12.44 -13.84
C LYS A 90 -15.68 -11.56 -13.54
N ARG A 91 -14.57 -11.70 -14.28
CA ARG A 91 -13.27 -11.06 -13.97
C ARG A 91 -13.35 -9.56 -13.67
N LEU A 92 -14.16 -8.81 -14.43
CA LEU A 92 -14.27 -7.37 -14.27
C LEU A 92 -15.11 -6.98 -13.05
N GLU A 93 -16.17 -7.76 -12.76
CA GLU A 93 -16.98 -7.55 -11.58
C GLU A 93 -16.17 -7.81 -10.31
N ILE A 94 -15.46 -8.93 -10.26
CA ILE A 94 -14.61 -9.29 -9.12
C ILE A 94 -13.46 -8.29 -8.96
N ALA A 95 -12.82 -7.87 -10.05
CA ALA A 95 -11.80 -6.83 -10.00
C ALA A 95 -12.34 -5.54 -9.36
N ARG A 96 -13.53 -5.07 -9.76
CA ARG A 96 -14.15 -3.88 -9.15
C ARG A 96 -14.47 -4.08 -7.67
N LYS A 97 -14.99 -5.25 -7.29
CA LYS A 97 -15.26 -5.59 -5.88
C LYS A 97 -13.99 -5.59 -5.03
N ARG A 98 -12.90 -6.18 -5.53
CA ARG A 98 -11.57 -6.16 -4.89
C ARG A 98 -11.05 -4.73 -4.75
N THR A 99 -11.12 -3.91 -5.79
CA THR A 99 -10.70 -2.51 -5.72
C THR A 99 -11.52 -1.73 -4.69
N ALA A 100 -12.84 -1.90 -4.67
CA ALA A 100 -13.70 -1.25 -3.69
C ALA A 100 -13.35 -1.69 -2.26
N ALA A 101 -13.14 -2.98 -2.03
CA ALA A 101 -12.75 -3.52 -0.73
C ALA A 101 -11.36 -3.06 -0.26
N ALA A 102 -10.41 -2.90 -1.18
CA ALA A 102 -9.06 -2.41 -0.88
C ALA A 102 -9.06 -0.91 -0.52
N LEU A 103 -10.01 -0.13 -1.06
CA LEU A 103 -10.17 1.29 -0.75
C LEU A 103 -11.01 1.53 0.52
N ALA A 104 -11.98 0.68 0.80
CA ALA A 104 -12.94 0.87 1.88
C ALA A 104 -12.27 0.73 3.27
N GLY A 105 -12.11 1.86 3.95
CA GLY A 105 -11.64 1.91 5.32
C GLY A 105 -12.79 1.93 6.32
N ASN A 106 -12.56 1.41 7.52
CA ASN A 106 -13.54 1.33 8.59
C ASN A 106 -13.95 2.73 9.08
N PRO A 107 -15.21 3.16 8.89
CA PRO A 107 -15.66 4.47 9.34
C PRO A 107 -15.69 4.60 10.87
N ALA A 108 -15.68 3.49 11.62
CA ALA A 108 -15.74 3.51 13.08
C ALA A 108 -14.45 4.04 13.75
N VAL A 109 -13.32 4.02 13.04
CA VAL A 109 -12.04 4.57 13.50
C VAL A 109 -11.76 5.97 12.96
N ALA A 110 -12.52 6.42 11.94
CA ALA A 110 -12.39 7.75 11.37
C ALA A 110 -12.84 8.83 12.37
N GLY A 111 -12.12 9.95 12.40
CA GLY A 111 -12.32 11.08 13.31
C GLY A 111 -11.89 10.82 14.76
N ARG A 112 -11.34 9.64 15.07
CA ARG A 112 -10.88 9.29 16.42
C ARG A 112 -9.39 9.52 16.58
N GLU A 113 -8.98 9.85 17.81
CA GLU A 113 -7.59 9.76 18.20
C GLU A 113 -7.23 8.29 18.44
N VAL A 114 -6.28 7.78 17.65
CA VAL A 114 -5.86 6.38 17.67
C VAL A 114 -4.37 6.27 17.92
N ALA A 115 -3.96 5.13 18.49
CA ALA A 115 -2.58 4.71 18.61
C ALA A 115 -2.37 3.48 17.74
N ILE A 116 -1.46 3.56 16.76
CA ILE A 116 -1.18 2.46 15.82
C ILE A 116 0.34 2.26 15.68
N THR A 117 0.76 1.00 15.62
CA THR A 117 2.15 0.62 15.37
C THR A 117 2.40 0.26 13.92
N GLY A 118 3.54 0.64 13.38
CA GLY A 118 3.93 0.29 12.01
C GLY A 118 5.33 0.78 11.67
N TYR A 119 5.61 0.87 10.38
CA TYR A 119 6.90 1.29 9.84
C TYR A 119 6.73 2.56 9.02
N VAL A 120 7.51 3.60 9.33
CA VAL A 120 7.40 4.90 8.64
C VAL A 120 8.19 4.92 7.34
N ILE A 121 7.63 5.54 6.31
CA ILE A 121 8.27 5.90 5.06
C ILE A 121 8.25 7.43 4.98
N PRO A 122 9.33 8.10 5.42
CA PRO A 122 9.37 9.56 5.47
C PRO A 122 9.43 10.15 4.07
N VAL A 123 8.64 11.20 3.83
CA VAL A 123 8.71 12.00 2.60
C VAL A 123 9.41 13.30 2.94
N VAL A 124 10.62 13.47 2.41
CA VAL A 124 11.44 14.66 2.66
C VAL A 124 10.88 15.85 1.89
N GLY A 125 10.46 16.89 2.61
CA GLY A 125 9.99 18.13 2.02
C GLY A 125 11.14 19.01 1.49
N PRO A 126 10.82 20.13 0.82
CA PRO A 126 11.82 21.03 0.20
C PRO A 126 12.88 21.59 1.17
N HIS A 127 12.55 21.67 2.47
CA HIS A 127 13.44 22.18 3.51
C HIS A 127 14.26 21.08 4.19
N GLY A 128 14.31 19.87 3.62
CA GLY A 128 15.05 18.73 4.17
C GLY A 128 14.38 18.04 5.38
N ARG A 129 13.25 18.58 5.86
CA ARG A 129 12.47 18.04 6.96
C ARG A 129 11.39 17.08 6.45
N ALA A 130 11.30 15.89 7.04
CA ALA A 130 10.27 14.90 6.73
C ALA A 130 9.07 15.04 7.68
N THR A 131 8.27 16.09 7.50
CA THR A 131 7.05 16.34 8.30
C THR A 131 5.85 15.52 7.84
N THR A 132 5.95 14.86 6.69
CA THR A 132 4.92 13.98 6.14
C THR A 132 5.53 12.64 5.73
N GLY A 133 4.69 11.64 5.56
CA GLY A 133 5.12 10.33 5.08
C GLY A 133 3.99 9.32 5.10
N TYR A 134 4.36 8.05 5.06
CA TYR A 134 3.42 6.94 5.10
C TYR A 134 3.75 6.00 6.25
N LEU A 135 2.73 5.48 6.92
CA LEU A 135 2.85 4.36 7.84
C LEU A 135 2.32 3.10 7.14
N VAL A 136 3.08 2.02 7.21
CA VAL A 136 2.74 0.72 6.62
C VAL A 136 2.89 -0.42 7.66
N PRO A 137 2.19 -1.56 7.49
CA PRO A 137 2.21 -2.65 8.47
C PRO A 137 3.52 -3.43 8.53
N GLY A 138 4.35 -3.39 7.49
CA GLY A 138 5.58 -4.19 7.41
C GLY A 138 6.75 -3.42 6.80
N ALA A 139 7.96 -3.71 7.30
CA ALA A 139 9.20 -3.18 6.75
C ALA A 139 9.40 -3.64 5.28
N GLY A 140 9.90 -2.73 4.44
CA GLY A 140 10.17 -2.99 3.02
C GLY A 140 8.97 -2.93 2.08
N MET A 141 7.75 -2.74 2.61
CA MET A 141 6.53 -2.55 1.81
C MET A 141 6.62 -1.29 0.95
N CYS A 142 6.01 -1.36 -0.24
CA CYS A 142 6.08 -0.33 -1.29
C CYS A 142 7.46 -0.22 -1.98
N SER A 143 8.45 -1.02 -1.58
CA SER A 143 9.75 -1.11 -2.26
C SER A 143 9.94 -2.54 -2.75
N HIS A 144 10.76 -3.35 -2.08
CA HIS A 144 11.03 -4.74 -2.49
C HIS A 144 9.87 -5.69 -2.16
N MET A 145 9.01 -5.29 -1.22
CA MET A 145 7.79 -6.02 -0.86
C MET A 145 6.58 -5.32 -1.50
N PRO A 146 5.53 -6.07 -1.89
CA PRO A 146 4.31 -5.48 -2.43
C PRO A 146 3.75 -4.37 -1.53
N ALA A 147 3.20 -3.32 -2.14
CA ALA A 147 2.45 -2.31 -1.41
C ALA A 147 1.23 -2.97 -0.72
N PRO A 148 0.85 -2.52 0.49
CA PRO A 148 -0.37 -2.98 1.13
C PRO A 148 -1.60 -2.40 0.39
N ASP A 149 -2.79 -2.91 0.70
CA ASP A 149 -4.04 -2.29 0.22
C ASP A 149 -4.13 -0.82 0.70
N PRO A 150 -4.81 0.09 -0.03
CA PRO A 150 -4.93 1.49 0.39
C PRO A 150 -5.51 1.69 1.78
N ASN A 151 -6.48 0.88 2.21
CA ASN A 151 -7.01 0.89 3.58
C ASN A 151 -6.07 0.28 4.63
N GLN A 152 -4.87 -0.11 4.23
CA GLN A 152 -3.75 -0.59 5.06
C GLN A 152 -2.52 0.31 4.89
N MET A 153 -2.72 1.56 4.49
CA MET A 153 -1.70 2.59 4.40
C MET A 153 -2.25 3.89 5.00
N ILE A 154 -1.45 4.57 5.82
CA ILE A 154 -1.82 5.86 6.43
C ILE A 154 -0.84 6.91 5.95
N ARG A 155 -1.31 7.98 5.32
CA ARG A 155 -0.50 9.17 5.08
C ARG A 155 -0.47 10.03 6.35
N TYR A 156 0.68 10.14 6.99
CA TYR A 156 0.80 10.92 8.22
C TYR A 156 1.32 12.35 7.96
N SER A 157 0.94 13.27 8.84
CA SER A 157 1.51 14.61 8.97
C SER A 157 1.85 14.86 10.44
N LEU A 158 3.07 15.29 10.72
CA LEU A 158 3.56 15.51 12.08
C LEU A 158 3.17 16.90 12.60
N LYS A 159 2.57 16.97 13.78
CA LYS A 159 2.35 18.20 14.57
C LYS A 159 3.33 18.32 15.74
N THR A 160 4.43 17.58 15.66
CA THR A 160 5.44 17.45 16.70
C THR A 160 6.82 17.71 16.11
N ASP A 161 7.84 17.80 16.97
CA ASP A 161 9.22 17.90 16.53
C ASP A 161 9.91 16.54 16.28
N TRP A 162 9.17 15.43 16.37
CA TRP A 162 9.69 14.12 16.06
C TRP A 162 10.09 14.02 14.58
N GLU A 163 11.15 13.29 14.30
CA GLU A 163 11.58 12.93 12.95
C GLU A 163 12.02 11.48 12.96
N ALA A 164 11.72 10.77 11.87
CA ALA A 164 12.22 9.42 11.68
C ALA A 164 13.74 9.45 11.47
N ASP A 165 14.46 8.56 12.14
CA ASP A 165 15.91 8.41 11.99
C ASP A 165 16.25 7.76 10.64
N TYR A 166 15.39 6.85 10.16
CA TYR A 166 15.58 6.11 8.91
C TYR A 166 14.26 5.61 8.30
N ILE A 167 14.30 5.20 7.03
CA ILE A 167 13.15 4.58 6.35
C ILE A 167 12.85 3.19 6.93
N TYR A 168 11.57 2.91 7.16
CA TYR A 168 11.06 1.74 7.87
C TYR A 168 11.50 1.66 9.33
N GLU A 169 11.67 2.79 10.00
CA GLU A 169 11.77 2.80 11.47
C GLU A 169 10.46 2.29 12.08
N PRO A 170 10.50 1.31 13.00
CA PRO A 170 9.30 0.85 13.70
C PRO A 170 8.87 1.88 14.74
N VAL A 171 7.62 2.32 14.66
CA VAL A 171 7.09 3.37 15.53
C VAL A 171 5.69 3.05 16.03
N GLN A 172 5.30 3.70 17.12
CA GLN A 172 3.91 3.93 17.48
C GLN A 172 3.57 5.39 17.16
N LEU A 173 2.58 5.61 16.31
CA LEU A 173 2.01 6.93 16.04
C LEU A 173 0.70 7.09 16.80
N ILE A 174 0.51 8.26 17.40
CA ILE A 174 -0.71 8.67 18.08
C ILE A 174 -1.21 9.95 17.41
N GLY A 175 -2.47 9.97 17.00
CA GLY A 175 -3.05 11.11 16.32
C GLY A 175 -4.48 10.90 15.86
N THR A 176 -5.07 11.95 15.29
CA THR A 176 -6.42 11.91 14.73
C THR A 176 -6.39 11.27 13.36
N LEU A 177 -7.13 10.17 13.18
CA LEU A 177 -7.25 9.46 11.92
C LEU A 177 -8.41 10.01 11.09
N SER A 178 -8.21 10.30 9.81
CA SER A 178 -9.29 10.64 8.86
C SER A 178 -9.35 9.62 7.73
N LEU A 179 -10.56 9.35 7.25
CA LEU A 179 -10.81 8.46 6.11
C LEU A 179 -10.93 9.31 4.85
N GLU A 180 -9.80 9.63 4.24
CA GLU A 180 -9.68 10.43 3.03
C GLU A 180 -8.61 9.83 2.13
N THR A 181 -9.01 9.43 0.91
CA THR A 181 -8.07 8.85 -0.04
C THR A 181 -7.10 9.90 -0.56
N THR A 182 -5.81 9.59 -0.46
CA THR A 182 -4.70 10.38 -0.98
C THR A 182 -3.87 9.56 -1.95
N SER A 183 -3.30 10.24 -2.95
CA SER A 183 -2.41 9.63 -3.94
C SER A 183 -1.22 10.56 -4.16
N GLN A 184 0.00 10.01 -4.08
CA GLN A 184 1.23 10.75 -4.35
C GLN A 184 2.29 9.81 -4.90
N GLU A 185 2.93 10.21 -6.00
CA GLU A 185 4.15 9.54 -6.46
C GLU A 185 5.34 9.97 -5.60
N ILE A 186 6.10 9.01 -5.10
CA ILE A 186 7.35 9.25 -4.37
C ILE A 186 8.47 8.36 -4.93
N THR A 187 9.72 8.76 -4.69
CA THR A 187 10.89 7.93 -5.04
C THR A 187 11.36 7.16 -3.81
N LEU A 188 11.32 5.83 -3.88
CA LEU A 188 11.90 4.92 -2.90
C LEU A 188 13.18 4.27 -3.47
N LEU A 189 13.73 3.30 -2.74
CA LEU A 189 14.98 2.62 -3.12
C LEU A 189 14.91 1.97 -4.51
N ASP A 190 13.75 1.41 -4.88
CA ASP A 190 13.57 0.69 -6.15
C ASP A 190 13.04 1.55 -7.29
N GLY A 191 12.86 2.85 -7.07
CA GLY A 191 12.34 3.78 -8.05
C GLY A 191 11.05 4.46 -7.61
N GLN A 192 10.29 4.94 -8.59
CA GLN A 192 9.04 5.67 -8.39
C GLN A 192 7.91 4.72 -8.00
N VAL A 193 7.10 5.16 -7.03
CA VAL A 193 5.97 4.39 -6.49
C VAL A 193 4.80 5.34 -6.23
N ASP A 194 3.63 4.97 -6.75
CA ASP A 194 2.37 5.64 -6.45
C ASP A 194 1.83 5.17 -5.09
N MET A 195 1.88 6.07 -4.10
CA MET A 195 1.38 5.82 -2.75
C MET A 195 -0.09 6.20 -2.68
N LEU A 196 -0.96 5.18 -2.72
CA LEU A 196 -2.41 5.31 -2.57
C LEU A 196 -2.81 4.88 -1.15
N ALA A 197 -3.22 5.84 -0.32
CA ALA A 197 -3.62 5.60 1.06
C ALA A 197 -5.07 6.04 1.28
N SER A 198 -5.90 5.21 1.91
CA SER A 198 -7.29 5.58 2.25
C SER A 198 -7.40 6.39 3.54
N PHE A 199 -6.36 6.38 4.37
CA PHE A 199 -6.34 7.10 5.63
C PHE A 199 -5.29 8.20 5.66
N GLN A 200 -5.59 9.28 6.37
CA GLN A 200 -4.60 10.26 6.80
C GLN A 200 -4.55 10.32 8.33
N MET A 201 -3.42 10.74 8.88
CA MET A 201 -3.27 10.96 10.32
C MET A 201 -2.55 12.27 10.62
N ASP A 202 -3.19 13.14 11.40
CA ASP A 202 -2.51 14.25 12.06
C ASP A 202 -1.90 13.74 13.38
N VAL A 203 -0.59 13.54 13.39
CA VAL A 203 0.15 12.92 14.49
C VAL A 203 0.49 13.94 15.55
N THR A 204 0.03 13.70 16.78
CA THR A 204 0.27 14.53 17.97
C THR A 204 1.35 13.94 18.89
N GLU A 205 1.64 12.65 18.76
CA GLU A 205 2.76 11.99 19.43
C GLU A 205 3.32 10.85 18.56
N ALA A 206 4.64 10.68 18.55
CA ALA A 206 5.33 9.60 17.87
C ALA A 206 6.39 9.01 18.78
N ARG A 207 6.48 7.67 18.84
CA ARG A 207 7.43 6.94 19.68
C ARG A 207 8.15 5.90 18.84
N SER A 208 9.48 5.94 18.83
CA SER A 208 10.30 4.86 18.28
C SER A 208 10.12 3.57 19.11
N LEU A 209 9.99 2.43 18.43
CA LEU A 209 9.87 1.11 19.06
C LEU A 209 11.18 0.32 19.02
N ASP A 210 12.25 0.91 18.49
CA ASP A 210 13.58 0.31 18.50
C ASP A 210 14.11 0.21 19.94
N ARG A 211 14.16 -1.03 20.44
CA ARG A 211 14.80 -1.35 21.73
C ARG A 211 16.33 -1.44 21.57
N GLY A 212 16.97 -0.31 21.28
CA GLY A 212 18.38 -0.10 21.65
C GLY A 212 19.48 -0.64 20.72
N THR A 213 19.19 -1.17 19.54
CA THR A 213 20.21 -1.33 18.49
C THR A 213 20.09 -0.18 17.50
N ARG A 214 20.55 1.02 17.90
CA ARG A 214 20.75 2.13 16.96
C ARG A 214 21.69 1.62 15.87
N PRO A 215 21.26 1.42 14.61
CA PRO A 215 22.22 1.22 13.54
C PRO A 215 23.09 2.47 13.52
N GLU A 216 24.42 2.33 13.50
CA GLU A 216 25.30 3.49 13.41
C GLU A 216 24.82 4.46 12.31
N PRO A 217 25.02 5.79 12.45
CA PRO A 217 24.52 6.82 11.54
C PRO A 217 25.17 6.80 10.13
N ARG A 218 25.68 5.64 9.70
CA ARG A 218 26.23 5.39 8.37
C ARG A 218 25.26 4.64 7.46
N ASN A 219 23.95 4.85 7.59
CA ASN A 219 23.04 4.46 6.53
C ASN A 219 23.16 5.46 5.36
N ARG A 220 24.16 5.24 4.51
CA ARG A 220 24.52 6.11 3.37
C ARG A 220 23.34 6.39 2.43
N LEU A 221 22.31 5.54 2.44
CA LEU A 221 21.10 5.67 1.62
C LEU A 221 20.19 6.82 2.04
N PHE A 222 20.02 7.12 3.33
CA PHE A 222 19.13 8.22 3.75
C PHE A 222 19.71 9.60 3.41
N ASN A 223 21.04 9.72 3.41
CA ASN A 223 21.74 10.94 3.00
C ASN A 223 21.67 11.20 1.49
N LEU A 224 21.42 10.19 0.65
CA LEU A 224 21.19 10.38 -0.79
C LEU A 224 19.89 11.14 -1.08
N PHE A 225 18.88 11.03 -0.19
CA PHE A 225 17.58 11.71 -0.33
C PHE A 225 17.52 13.08 0.36
N ARG A 226 18.48 13.42 1.23
CA ARG A 226 18.56 14.72 1.93
C ARG A 226 19.26 15.85 1.15
N GLY A 227 19.86 15.57 -0.01
CA GLY A 227 20.28 16.60 -0.95
C GLY A 227 21.71 16.48 -1.46
N ARG A 228 21.84 16.55 -2.79
CA ARG A 228 23.03 17.01 -3.50
C ARG A 228 22.75 18.46 -3.93
N GLN A 229 22.74 19.40 -2.98
CA GLN A 229 22.72 20.84 -3.29
C GLN A 229 23.18 21.65 -2.08
N ALA A 230 24.48 21.91 -2.01
CA ALA A 230 25.13 23.07 -1.39
C ALA A 230 26.65 22.90 -1.49
N ASP A 231 27.21 23.09 -2.69
CA ASP A 231 28.63 23.42 -2.90
C ASP A 231 28.69 24.44 -4.05
N ASP A 232 28.02 25.58 -3.85
CA ASP A 232 28.25 26.80 -4.63
C ASP A 232 28.06 27.99 -3.70
N ALA A 233 29.00 28.14 -2.77
CA ALA A 233 29.26 29.38 -2.05
C ALA A 233 30.67 29.31 -1.43
N ALA A 234 31.69 29.67 -2.21
CA ALA A 234 32.98 30.05 -1.65
C ALA A 234 32.99 31.58 -1.39
N PRO A 235 33.39 32.06 -0.20
CA PRO A 235 33.62 33.47 0.05
C PRO A 235 34.99 33.90 -0.49
N GLY A 236 35.12 35.18 -0.83
CA GLY A 236 36.22 35.72 -1.62
C GLY A 236 37.62 35.69 -1.03
N GLN A 237 38.58 35.87 -1.93
CA GLN A 237 39.72 36.77 -1.82
C GLN A 237 39.80 37.58 -3.12
#